data_AF-A0A3B0SPQ7-F1
#
_entry.id   AF-A0A3B0SPQ7-F1
#
_cell.length_a   1.000
_cell.length_b   1.000
_cell.length_c   1.000
_cell.angle_alpha   90.00
_cell.angle_beta   90.00
_cell.angle_gamma   90.00
#
_symmetry.space_group_name_H-M   'P 1'
#
loop_
_entity.id
_entity.type
_entity.pdbx_description
1 polymer ?
#
loop_
_entity_poly.entity_id
_entity_poly.type
_entity_poly.pdbx_seq_one_letter_code
_entity_poly.pdbx_strand_id
1 'polypeptide(L)'
;HGLTVPLSLMYGQPKKWPVKVIPFAVNVVVYPTPSGRRCYNLGKAIRNAVESFDEDLNVQIWGTGGMSHQLQGPRAGLINQEWDKRFLDRLADKPEELADIAHVEYIRETGSEGIEMVMWLVMRGALGDKVTELHRHYHVPASNTAVGHIVLESQS
;
A
#
# COMPACT_ATOMS: atom_id res chain seq x y z
N HIS A 1 13.77 6.59 0.01
CA HIS A 1 13.70 5.17 0.42
C HIS A 1 12.37 4.52 0.04
N GLY A 2 11.22 5.22 0.13
CA GLY A 2 9.90 4.66 -0.21
C GLY A 2 9.75 4.00 -1.60
N LEU A 3 10.56 4.38 -2.59
CA LEU A 3 10.61 3.73 -3.90
C LEU A 3 11.66 2.61 -3.98
N THR A 4 12.91 2.91 -3.63
CA THR A 4 14.05 2.04 -3.93
C THR A 4 14.26 0.91 -2.92
N VAL A 5 13.81 1.06 -1.67
CA VAL A 5 13.93 -0.02 -0.66
C VAL A 5 13.09 -1.24 -1.06
N PRO A 6 11.79 -1.12 -1.43
CA PRO A 6 11.02 -2.25 -1.94
C PRO A 6 11.66 -2.92 -3.17
N LEU A 7 12.22 -2.15 -4.10
CA LEU A 7 12.93 -2.69 -5.26
C LEU A 7 14.16 -3.52 -4.85
N SER A 8 14.94 -3.05 -3.88
CA SER A 8 16.08 -3.81 -3.35
C SER A 8 15.65 -5.08 -2.61
N LEU A 9 14.51 -5.06 -1.90
CA LEU A 9 13.97 -6.25 -1.25
C LEU A 9 13.50 -7.30 -2.27
N MET A 10 12.85 -6.87 -3.36
CA MET A 10 12.28 -7.77 -4.36
C MET A 10 13.30 -8.27 -5.40
N TYR A 11 14.23 -7.41 -5.82
CA TYR A 11 15.18 -7.71 -6.89
C TYR A 11 16.63 -7.84 -6.42
N GLY A 12 16.91 -7.64 -5.13
CA GLY A 12 18.27 -7.69 -4.57
C GLY A 12 19.14 -6.51 -5.00
N GLN A 13 20.37 -6.80 -5.38
CA GLN A 13 21.38 -5.79 -5.78
C GLN A 13 21.88 -6.01 -7.21
N PRO A 14 21.00 -5.95 -8.23
CA PRO A 14 21.43 -6.13 -9.61
C PRO A 14 22.22 -4.90 -10.08
N LYS A 15 23.11 -5.08 -11.07
CA LYS A 15 23.81 -3.95 -11.71
C LYS A 15 22.86 -2.95 -12.40
N LYS A 16 21.69 -3.44 -12.82
CA LYS A 16 20.60 -2.67 -13.43
C LYS A 16 19.27 -3.32 -13.06
N TRP A 17 18.24 -2.53 -12.79
CA TRP A 17 16.91 -3.06 -12.47
C TRP A 17 16.35 -3.91 -13.62
N PRO A 18 15.70 -5.06 -13.31
CA PRO A 18 15.21 -5.98 -14.33
C PRO A 18 13.93 -5.49 -15.02
N VAL A 19 13.29 -4.44 -14.48
CA VAL A 19 12.04 -3.87 -14.97
C VAL A 19 12.15 -2.36 -15.18
N LYS A 20 11.23 -1.81 -15.96
CA LYS A 20 10.98 -0.36 -16.03
C LYS A 20 10.09 0.03 -14.85
N VAL A 21 10.31 1.22 -14.29
CA VAL A 21 9.56 1.71 -13.13
C VAL A 21 9.04 3.10 -13.45
N ILE A 22 7.73 3.30 -13.26
CA ILE A 22 7.08 4.62 -13.30
C ILE A 22 6.81 5.03 -11.84
N PRO A 23 7.55 5.99 -11.28
CA PRO A 23 7.31 6.46 -9.93
C PRO A 23 5.99 7.25 -9.85
N PHE A 24 5.11 6.87 -8.91
CA PHE A 24 3.89 7.61 -8.63
C PHE A 24 3.90 8.09 -7.17
N ALA A 25 4.08 9.39 -6.95
CA ALA A 25 4.16 9.97 -5.62
C ALA A 25 2.78 10.40 -5.10
N VAL A 26 2.48 10.05 -3.84
CA VAL A 26 1.25 10.46 -3.14
C VAL A 26 1.65 11.28 -1.91
N ASN A 27 1.09 12.49 -1.77
CA ASN A 27 1.30 13.28 -0.55
C ASN A 27 0.56 12.66 0.63
N VAL A 28 1.32 12.12 1.58
CA VAL A 28 0.81 11.65 2.89
C VAL A 28 1.49 12.35 4.07
N VAL A 29 2.26 13.42 3.80
CA VAL A 29 3.07 14.13 4.80
C VAL A 29 2.38 15.41 5.26
N VAL A 30 1.90 16.22 4.30
CA VAL A 30 1.27 17.51 4.61
C VAL A 30 -0.25 17.36 4.50
N TYR A 31 -0.96 17.69 5.58
CA TYR A 31 -2.41 17.65 5.59
C TYR A 31 -3.03 18.84 4.84
N PRO A 32 -4.19 18.64 4.16
CA PRO A 32 -4.91 17.37 4.03
C PRO A 32 -4.28 16.43 3.00
N THR A 33 -4.25 15.14 3.33
CA THR A 33 -3.84 14.05 2.43
C THR A 33 -5.07 13.59 1.61
N PRO A 34 -4.92 12.85 0.49
CA PRO A 34 -6.08 12.28 -0.19
C PRO A 34 -6.83 11.29 0.71
N SER A 35 -8.16 11.22 0.56
CA SER A 35 -8.96 10.19 1.24
C SER A 35 -8.68 8.80 0.69
N GLY A 36 -8.93 7.75 1.49
CA GLY A 36 -8.86 6.36 1.03
C GLY A 36 -9.72 6.14 -0.23
N ARG A 37 -10.94 6.69 -0.24
CA ARG A 37 -11.84 6.71 -1.40
C ARG A 37 -11.22 7.32 -2.66
N ARG A 38 -10.49 8.44 -2.52
CA ARG A 38 -9.79 9.07 -3.66
C ARG A 38 -8.63 8.19 -4.16
N CYS A 39 -7.86 7.60 -3.25
CA CYS A 39 -6.78 6.66 -3.58
C CYS A 39 -7.31 5.40 -4.29
N TYR A 40 -8.40 4.82 -3.80
CA TYR A 40 -9.01 3.64 -4.40
C TYR A 40 -9.55 3.92 -5.81
N ASN A 41 -10.24 5.04 -6.00
CA ASN A 41 -10.72 5.46 -7.32
C ASN A 41 -9.57 5.81 -8.28
N LEU A 42 -8.46 6.35 -7.77
CA LEU A 42 -7.25 6.55 -8.57
C LEU A 42 -6.69 5.22 -9.07
N GLY A 43 -6.66 4.18 -8.23
CA GLY A 43 -6.30 2.83 -8.63
C GLY A 43 -7.15 2.30 -9.78
N LYS A 44 -8.49 2.47 -9.68
CA LYS A 44 -9.42 2.09 -10.76
C LYS A 44 -9.10 2.83 -12.07
N ALA A 45 -8.78 4.12 -12.00
CA ALA A 45 -8.37 4.89 -13.17
C ALA A 45 -7.03 4.43 -13.76
N ILE A 46 -6.06 4.06 -12.92
CA ILE A 46 -4.77 3.49 -13.35
C ILE A 46 -4.99 2.18 -14.11
N ARG A 47 -5.85 1.29 -13.61
CA ARG A 47 -6.20 0.05 -14.32
C ARG A 47 -6.72 0.33 -15.71
N ASN A 48 -7.71 1.22 -15.85
CA ASN A 48 -8.28 1.57 -17.15
C ASN A 48 -7.20 2.13 -18.11
N ALA A 49 -6.29 2.96 -17.60
CA ALA A 49 -5.20 3.52 -18.40
C ALA A 49 -4.22 2.44 -18.88
N VAL A 50 -3.88 1.47 -18.01
CA VAL A 50 -3.04 0.32 -18.35
C VAL A 50 -3.72 -0.59 -19.38
N GLU A 51 -5.00 -0.93 -19.17
CA GLU A 51 -5.78 -1.79 -20.09
C GLU A 51 -6.01 -1.13 -21.46
N SER A 52 -6.02 0.21 -21.53
CA SER A 52 -6.14 0.93 -22.80
C SER A 52 -4.83 1.09 -23.57
N PHE A 53 -3.70 0.62 -23.03
CA PHE A 53 -2.40 0.74 -23.69
C PHE A 53 -2.25 -0.32 -24.79
N ASP A 54 -1.71 0.09 -25.95
CA ASP A 54 -1.69 -0.76 -27.16
C ASP A 54 -0.74 -1.97 -27.07
N GLU A 55 0.22 -1.97 -26.14
CA GLU A 55 1.17 -3.07 -25.97
C GLU A 55 0.71 -4.07 -24.90
N ASP A 56 0.87 -5.36 -25.19
CA ASP A 56 0.64 -6.45 -24.23
C ASP A 56 1.81 -6.55 -23.24
N LEU A 57 1.70 -5.79 -22.15
CA LEU A 57 2.71 -5.71 -21.10
C LEU A 57 2.23 -6.35 -19.80
N ASN A 58 3.11 -7.11 -19.14
CA ASN A 58 2.91 -7.51 -17.75
C ASN A 58 3.19 -6.32 -16.82
N VAL A 59 2.14 -5.60 -16.44
CA VAL A 59 2.22 -4.42 -15.55
C VAL A 59 1.89 -4.82 -14.12
N GLN A 60 2.76 -4.42 -13.18
CA GLN A 60 2.55 -4.57 -11.75
C GLN A 60 2.30 -3.22 -11.09
N ILE A 61 1.39 -3.18 -10.11
CA ILE A 61 1.10 -1.98 -9.31
C ILE A 61 1.54 -2.25 -7.88
N TRP A 62 2.46 -1.42 -7.36
CA TRP A 62 3.00 -1.58 -6.01
C TRP A 62 2.57 -0.41 -5.13
N GLY A 63 1.87 -0.71 -4.03
CA GLY A 63 1.58 0.26 -2.97
C GLY A 63 2.58 0.06 -1.84
N THR A 64 3.41 1.07 -1.56
CA THR A 64 4.50 0.98 -0.59
C THR A 64 4.30 1.95 0.57
N GLY A 65 4.94 1.67 1.71
CA GLY A 65 4.69 2.31 3.00
C GLY A 65 3.90 1.40 3.93
N GLY A 66 3.87 1.72 5.21
CA GLY A 66 3.10 1.09 6.27
C GLY A 66 3.94 0.12 7.10
N MET A 67 3.32 -0.59 8.04
CA MET A 67 1.91 -0.45 8.45
C MET A 67 1.78 0.45 9.69
N SER A 68 1.25 -0.03 10.81
CA SER A 68 1.22 0.75 12.03
C SER A 68 2.64 1.14 12.48
N HIS A 69 2.81 2.44 12.71
CA HIS A 69 3.98 3.04 13.32
C HIS A 69 3.75 4.51 13.67
N GLN A 70 4.50 4.97 14.67
CA GLN A 70 4.63 6.38 14.98
C GLN A 70 6.10 6.74 15.26
N LEU A 71 6.61 7.76 14.58
CA LEU A 71 8.01 8.19 14.65
C LEU A 71 8.22 9.39 15.59
N GLN A 72 7.15 10.08 15.96
CA GLN A 72 7.23 11.37 16.65
C GLN A 72 6.49 11.42 17.99
N GLY A 73 7.03 12.25 18.89
CA GLY A 73 6.42 12.59 20.18
C GLY A 73 6.40 11.43 21.19
N PRO A 74 5.72 11.62 22.33
CA PRO A 74 5.68 10.64 23.42
C PRO A 74 5.05 9.28 23.06
N ARG A 75 4.32 9.22 21.93
CA ARG A 75 3.65 8.01 21.43
C ARG A 75 4.46 7.32 20.31
N ALA A 76 5.71 7.73 20.08
CA ALA A 76 6.60 7.04 19.16
C ALA A 76 6.80 5.57 19.56
N GLY A 77 6.93 4.69 18.57
CA GLY A 77 7.03 3.23 18.75
C GLY A 77 5.68 2.51 18.86
N LEU A 78 4.55 3.20 18.66
CA LEU A 78 3.24 2.56 18.59
C LEU A 78 3.20 1.53 17.46
N ILE A 79 2.70 0.33 17.77
CA ILE A 79 2.36 -0.73 16.82
C ILE A 79 0.97 -1.26 17.19
N ASN A 80 0.13 -1.54 16.19
CA ASN A 80 -1.20 -2.11 16.36
C ASN A 80 -1.40 -3.30 15.42
N GLN A 81 -0.93 -4.47 15.85
CA GLN A 81 -0.93 -5.67 15.02
C GLN A 81 -2.33 -6.17 14.67
N GLU A 82 -3.29 -5.95 15.56
CA GLU A 82 -4.67 -6.36 15.32
C GLU A 82 -5.28 -5.54 14.18
N TRP A 83 -5.08 -4.22 14.20
CA TRP A 83 -5.54 -3.34 13.14
C TRP A 83 -4.83 -3.64 11.81
N ASP A 84 -3.51 -3.83 11.84
CA ASP A 84 -2.72 -4.18 10.66
C ASP A 84 -3.21 -5.46 9.97
N LYS A 85 -3.43 -6.53 10.74
CA LYS A 85 -3.93 -7.80 10.19
C LYS A 85 -5.32 -7.66 9.61
N ARG A 86 -6.23 -6.97 10.30
CA ARG A 86 -7.57 -6.66 9.76
C ARG A 86 -7.50 -5.83 8.49
N PHE A 87 -6.56 -4.88 8.39
CA PHE A 87 -6.36 -4.12 7.17
C PHE A 87 -5.95 -5.04 6.02
N LEU A 88 -4.96 -5.91 6.22
CA LEU A 88 -4.52 -6.85 5.17
C LEU A 88 -5.62 -7.84 4.77
N ASP A 89 -6.45 -8.33 5.71
CA ASP A 89 -7.58 -9.20 5.41
C ASP A 89 -8.61 -8.49 4.53
N ARG A 90 -8.98 -7.27 4.92
CA ARG A 90 -9.94 -6.44 4.18
C ARG A 90 -9.37 -5.93 2.87
N LEU A 91 -8.05 -5.77 2.74
CA LEU A 91 -7.44 -5.34 1.49
C LEU A 91 -7.68 -6.38 0.40
N ALA A 92 -7.60 -7.67 0.72
CA ALA A 92 -7.93 -8.73 -0.23
C ALA A 92 -9.45 -8.80 -0.49
N ASP A 93 -10.26 -8.87 0.58
CA ASP A 93 -11.69 -9.25 0.50
C ASP A 93 -12.65 -8.05 0.36
N LYS A 94 -12.44 -6.98 1.13
CA LYS A 94 -13.39 -5.86 1.29
C LYS A 94 -12.71 -4.48 1.20
N PRO A 95 -12.07 -4.15 0.07
CA PRO A 95 -11.29 -2.91 -0.06
C PRO A 95 -12.18 -1.65 -0.04
N GLU A 96 -13.46 -1.78 -0.41
CA GLU A 96 -14.45 -0.71 -0.32
C GLU A 96 -14.64 -0.22 1.11
N GLU A 97 -14.63 -1.12 2.11
CA GLU A 97 -14.72 -0.74 3.53
C GLU A 97 -13.48 0.02 4.00
N LEU A 98 -12.29 -0.35 3.48
CA LEU A 98 -11.05 0.38 3.78
C LEU A 98 -11.04 1.77 3.15
N ALA A 99 -11.64 1.92 1.98
CA ALA A 99 -11.72 3.20 1.28
C ALA A 99 -12.54 4.26 2.04
N ASP A 100 -13.45 3.83 2.92
CA ASP A 100 -14.30 4.71 3.73
C ASP A 100 -13.72 5.03 5.12
N ILE A 101 -12.57 4.45 5.49
CA ILE A 101 -11.91 4.77 6.76
C ILE A 101 -11.47 6.23 6.76
N ALA A 102 -11.89 6.98 7.78
CA ALA A 102 -11.51 8.37 7.96
C ALA A 102 -10.05 8.50 8.42
N HIS A 103 -9.37 9.58 8.01
CA HIS A 103 -7.97 9.83 8.40
C HIS A 103 -7.72 9.79 9.92
N VAL A 104 -8.69 10.27 10.70
CA VAL A 104 -8.61 10.28 12.17
C VAL A 104 -8.51 8.87 12.76
N GLU A 105 -9.11 7.86 12.12
CA GLU A 105 -9.01 6.48 12.56
C GLU A 105 -7.61 5.93 12.31
N TYR A 106 -7.00 6.18 11.14
CA TYR A 106 -5.60 5.82 10.90
C TYR A 106 -4.68 6.43 11.98
N ILE A 107 -4.73 7.74 12.18
CA ILE A 107 -3.86 8.42 13.15
C ILE A 107 -4.05 7.84 14.57
N ARG A 108 -5.29 7.51 14.93
CA ARG A 108 -5.63 6.92 16.23
C ARG A 108 -5.11 5.49 16.34
N GLU A 109 -5.41 4.63 15.39
CA GLU A 109 -5.20 3.20 15.51
C GLU A 109 -3.79 2.78 15.10
N THR A 110 -3.19 3.45 14.11
CA THR A 110 -1.93 3.04 13.48
C THR A 110 -0.75 3.97 13.75
N GLY A 111 -1.00 5.12 14.39
CA GLY A 111 0.02 6.15 14.63
C GLY A 111 0.05 7.19 13.52
N SER A 112 0.75 8.32 13.74
CA SER A 112 0.70 9.45 12.82
C SER A 112 1.18 9.13 11.40
N GLU A 113 2.20 8.27 11.27
CA GLU A 113 2.76 7.90 9.97
C GLU A 113 2.04 6.69 9.33
N GLY A 114 1.28 5.91 10.10
CA GLY A 114 0.48 4.79 9.59
C GLY A 114 -0.64 5.20 8.60
N ILE A 115 -0.89 6.50 8.42
CA ILE A 115 -1.75 7.04 7.36
C ILE A 115 -1.26 6.67 5.96
N GLU A 116 0.03 6.37 5.78
CA GLU A 116 0.59 6.01 4.49
C GLU A 116 -0.04 4.76 3.85
N MET A 117 -0.74 3.94 4.65
CA MET A 117 -1.51 2.79 4.20
C MET A 117 -2.64 3.13 3.22
N VAL A 118 -3.06 4.40 3.09
CA VAL A 118 -3.97 4.81 2.00
C VAL A 118 -3.38 4.58 0.61
N MET A 119 -2.05 4.55 0.47
CA MET A 119 -1.38 4.22 -0.80
C MET A 119 -1.63 2.77 -1.25
N TRP A 120 -1.91 1.85 -0.31
CA TRP A 120 -2.25 0.47 -0.63
C TRP A 120 -3.59 0.39 -1.36
N LEU A 121 -4.48 1.36 -1.16
CA LEU A 121 -5.74 1.45 -1.89
C LEU A 121 -5.55 1.88 -3.34
N VAL A 122 -4.49 2.63 -3.67
CA VAL A 122 -4.14 2.91 -5.08
C VAL A 122 -3.78 1.61 -5.78
N MET A 123 -2.95 0.78 -5.15
CA MET A 123 -2.63 -0.56 -5.67
C MET A 123 -3.89 -1.42 -5.77
N ARG A 124 -4.65 -1.54 -4.68
CA ARG A 124 -5.79 -2.46 -4.62
C ARG A 124 -6.91 -2.07 -5.58
N GLY A 125 -7.13 -0.77 -5.81
CA GLY A 125 -8.09 -0.27 -6.80
C GLY A 125 -7.75 -0.64 -8.23
N ALA A 126 -6.47 -0.91 -8.51
CA ALA A 126 -6.02 -1.30 -9.84
C ALA A 126 -6.20 -2.80 -10.15
N LEU A 127 -6.61 -3.61 -9.17
CA LEU A 127 -6.72 -5.08 -9.32
C LEU A 127 -8.15 -5.58 -9.62
N GLY A 128 -9.14 -4.69 -9.74
CA GLY A 128 -10.55 -5.08 -9.95
C GLY A 128 -11.24 -5.61 -8.69
N ASP A 129 -12.34 -6.32 -8.86
CA ASP A 129 -13.17 -6.76 -7.73
C ASP A 129 -12.56 -7.98 -7.05
N LYS A 130 -12.17 -8.99 -7.82
CA LYS A 130 -11.69 -10.28 -7.32
C LYS A 130 -10.18 -10.41 -7.44
N VAL A 131 -9.56 -10.86 -6.35
CA VAL A 131 -8.12 -11.12 -6.29
C VAL A 131 -7.86 -12.46 -5.63
N THR A 132 -6.79 -13.13 -6.03
CA THR A 132 -6.21 -14.26 -5.31
C THR A 132 -5.05 -13.76 -4.46
N GLU A 133 -5.03 -14.09 -3.18
CA GLU A 133 -3.84 -13.88 -2.36
C GLU A 133 -2.82 -14.99 -2.62
N LEU A 134 -1.67 -14.62 -3.18
CA LEU A 134 -0.59 -15.55 -3.49
C LEU A 134 0.42 -15.65 -2.34
N HIS A 135 0.59 -14.57 -1.58
CA HIS A 135 1.55 -14.51 -0.50
C HIS A 135 1.16 -13.44 0.52
N ARG A 136 1.46 -13.71 1.78
CA ARG A 136 1.37 -12.75 2.88
C ARG A 136 2.49 -12.97 3.88
N HIS A 137 3.05 -11.86 4.34
CA HIS A 137 4.02 -11.79 5.42
C HIS A 137 3.70 -10.61 6.32
N TYR A 138 3.78 -10.85 7.63
CA TYR A 138 3.63 -9.82 8.66
C TYR A 138 4.69 -10.04 9.73
N HIS A 139 5.45 -9.00 10.07
CA HIS A 139 6.50 -9.08 11.09
C HIS A 139 6.61 -7.79 11.90
N VAL A 140 6.86 -7.97 13.20
CA VAL A 140 7.13 -6.89 14.15
C VAL A 140 8.28 -7.33 15.06
N PRO A 141 9.25 -6.45 15.38
CA PRO A 141 9.44 -5.11 14.83
C PRO A 141 10.35 -5.11 13.60
N ALA A 142 10.19 -4.13 12.70
CA ALA A 142 11.30 -3.69 11.85
C ALA A 142 11.56 -2.21 12.11
N SER A 143 12.62 -1.93 12.88
CA SER A 143 12.85 -0.60 13.47
C SER A 143 11.61 -0.18 14.29
N ASN A 144 10.96 0.93 13.95
CA ASN A 144 9.77 1.46 14.63
C ASN A 144 8.45 1.06 13.95
N THR A 145 8.48 0.16 12.97
CA THR A 145 7.33 -0.13 12.10
C THR A 145 6.99 -1.61 12.05
N ALA A 146 5.70 -1.91 11.86
CA ALA A 146 5.23 -3.23 11.48
C ALA A 146 5.39 -3.44 9.97
N VAL A 147 6.08 -4.51 9.56
CA VAL A 147 6.25 -4.83 8.14
C VAL A 147 5.10 -5.68 7.66
N GLY A 148 4.39 -5.17 6.66
CA GLY A 148 3.44 -5.92 5.85
C GLY A 148 3.96 -6.15 4.45
N HIS A 149 3.77 -7.35 3.93
CA HIS A 149 3.98 -7.66 2.52
C HIS A 149 2.89 -8.62 2.05
N ILE A 150 2.21 -8.28 0.96
CA ILE A 150 1.15 -9.08 0.37
C ILE A 150 1.30 -9.07 -1.15
N VAL A 151 1.06 -10.23 -1.78
CA VAL A 151 1.01 -10.36 -3.22
C VAL A 151 -0.40 -10.81 -3.59
N LEU A 152 -1.07 -9.97 -4.39
CA LEU A 152 -2.42 -10.20 -4.88
C LEU A 152 -2.37 -10.32 -6.40
N GLU A 153 -3.04 -11.33 -6.94
CA GLU A 153 -3.22 -11.53 -8.37
C GLU A 153 -4.66 -11.17 -8.75
N SER A 154 -4.82 -10.31 -9.76
CA SER A 154 -6.14 -9.98 -10.31
C SER A 154 -6.75 -11.23 -10.96
N GLN A 155 -8.00 -11.54 -10.60
CA GLN A 155 -8.80 -12.50 -11.35
C GLN A 155 -9.55 -11.71 -12.42
N SER A 156 -9.12 -11.86 -13.66
CA SER A 156 -9.67 -11.19 -14.85
C SER A 156 -11.19 -11.27 -14.93
#